data_AF-A0AAW5UR62-F1
#
_entry.id   AF-A0AAW5UR62-F1
#
_cell.length_a   1.000
_cell.length_b   1.000
_cell.length_c   1.000
_cell.angle_alpha   90.00
_cell.angle_beta   90.00
_cell.angle_gamma   90.00
#
_symmetry.space_group_name_H-M   'P 1'
#
loop_
_entity.id
_entity.type
_entity.pdbx_description
1 polymer ?
#
loop_
_entity_poly.entity_id
_entity_poly.type
_entity_poly.pdbx_seq_one_letter_code
_entity_poly.pdbx_strand_id
1 'polypeptide(L)'
;MVIGKEISCDDLYEGQMLKLSWLPDRTCIIRYQGNGSFKVVSSENTRLAKDDTFECRHFINHEPAYLHAWKHGDDEPVTYVIGKKNGIIVEHYLED
;
A
#
# COMPACT_ATOMS: atom_id res chain seq x y z
N MET A 1 -9.62 17.10 9.82
CA MET A 1 -10.62 16.64 8.84
C MET A 1 -9.85 16.13 7.64
N VAL A 2 -9.92 14.82 7.38
CA VAL A 2 -9.35 14.24 6.16
C VAL A 2 -10.34 14.51 5.03
N ILE A 3 -9.92 15.18 3.96
CA ILE A 3 -10.76 15.49 2.79
C ILE A 3 -10.26 14.64 1.60
N GLY A 4 -10.29 13.33 1.77
CA GLY A 4 -9.81 12.37 0.77
C GLY A 4 -10.59 11.07 0.86
N LYS A 5 -10.75 10.39 -0.28
CA LYS A 5 -11.28 9.03 -0.31
C LYS A 5 -10.39 8.13 0.55
N GLU A 6 -11.00 7.42 1.48
CA GLU A 6 -10.35 6.45 2.36
C GLU A 6 -10.72 5.02 1.94
N ILE A 7 -9.78 4.10 2.08
CA ILE A 7 -10.03 2.67 2.11
C ILE A 7 -9.49 2.13 3.44
N SER A 8 -10.40 1.65 4.30
CA SER A 8 -10.05 0.90 5.50
C SER A 8 -9.83 -0.57 5.14
N CYS A 9 -8.83 -1.21 5.74
CA CYS A 9 -8.62 -2.64 5.56
C CYS A 9 -9.74 -3.52 6.15
N ASP A 10 -10.58 -2.96 7.04
CA ASP A 10 -11.74 -3.67 7.58
C ASP A 10 -12.87 -3.83 6.54
N ASP A 11 -12.84 -3.02 5.48
CA ASP A 11 -13.78 -3.10 4.36
C ASP A 11 -13.28 -4.01 3.22
N LEU A 12 -12.12 -4.67 3.40
CA LEU A 12 -11.49 -5.53 2.40
C LEU A 12 -11.72 -7.00 2.70
N TYR A 13 -11.91 -7.80 1.64
CA TYR A 13 -11.87 -9.25 1.71
C TYR A 13 -10.47 -9.78 1.33
N GLU A 14 -10.06 -10.91 1.91
CA GLU A 14 -8.77 -11.53 1.58
C GLU A 14 -8.64 -11.83 0.08
N GLY A 15 -7.50 -11.48 -0.49
CA GLY A 15 -7.25 -11.59 -1.93
C GLY A 15 -7.63 -10.33 -2.73
N GLN A 16 -8.39 -9.40 -2.15
CA GLN A 16 -8.71 -8.13 -2.81
C GLN A 16 -7.43 -7.33 -3.09
N MET A 17 -7.35 -6.78 -4.31
CA MET A 17 -6.18 -6.02 -4.74
C MET A 17 -6.47 -4.51 -4.74
N LEU A 18 -5.45 -3.75 -4.37
CA LEU A 18 -5.44 -2.29 -4.44
C LEU A 18 -4.25 -1.84 -5.29
N LYS A 19 -4.45 -0.76 -6.03
CA LYS A 19 -3.39 -0.01 -6.70
C LYS A 19 -3.06 1.23 -5.88
N LEU A 20 -1.79 1.39 -5.53
CA LEU A 20 -1.23 2.59 -4.92
C LEU A 20 -0.39 3.34 -5.96
N SER A 21 -0.62 4.65 -6.11
CA SER A 21 0.15 5.50 -7.03
C SER A 21 0.62 6.77 -6.33
N TRP A 22 1.87 7.22 -6.55
CA TRP A 22 2.40 8.48 -5.99
C TRP A 22 3.56 9.07 -6.80
N LEU A 23 3.82 10.37 -6.64
CA LEU A 23 4.85 11.08 -7.42
C LEU A 23 6.30 10.68 -7.06
N PRO A 24 7.26 10.75 -8.00
CA PRO A 24 7.10 11.09 -9.42
C PRO A 24 6.99 9.80 -10.25
N ASP A 25 5.78 9.29 -10.44
CA ASP A 25 5.50 8.07 -11.23
C ASP A 25 5.89 6.75 -10.56
N ARG A 26 5.42 6.53 -9.33
CA ARG A 26 5.53 5.25 -8.62
C ARG A 26 4.19 4.57 -8.53
N THR A 27 4.18 3.28 -8.79
CA THR A 27 2.99 2.44 -8.73
C THR A 27 3.29 1.17 -7.96
N CYS A 28 2.32 0.67 -7.20
CA CYS A 28 2.40 -0.60 -6.50
C CYS A 28 1.03 -1.28 -6.48
N ILE A 29 0.96 -2.54 -6.92
CA ILE A 29 -0.22 -3.40 -6.74
C ILE A 29 0.00 -4.24 -5.50
N ILE A 30 -0.94 -4.18 -4.57
CA ILE A 30 -0.89 -4.90 -3.30
C ILE A 30 -2.13 -5.76 -3.15
N ARG A 31 -1.97 -6.91 -2.54
CA ARG A 31 -3.05 -7.85 -2.23
C ARG A 31 -3.25 -7.93 -0.74
N TYR A 32 -4.49 -7.75 -0.30
CA TYR A 32 -4.86 -7.92 1.09
C TYR A 32 -4.77 -9.39 1.51
N GLN A 33 -4.12 -9.66 2.65
CA GLN A 33 -3.94 -11.00 3.21
C GLN A 33 -4.78 -11.23 4.48
N GLY A 34 -5.60 -10.27 4.88
CA GLY A 34 -6.36 -10.31 6.13
C GLY A 34 -5.63 -9.59 7.27
N ASN A 35 -6.36 -9.25 8.33
CA ASN A 35 -5.85 -8.64 9.56
C ASN A 35 -4.94 -7.41 9.36
N GLY A 36 -5.24 -6.56 8.37
CA GLY A 36 -4.41 -5.37 8.05
C GLY A 36 -3.09 -5.68 7.34
N SER A 37 -2.82 -6.93 6.97
CA SER A 37 -1.61 -7.35 6.26
C SER A 37 -1.78 -7.32 4.75
N PHE A 38 -0.75 -6.88 4.05
CA PHE A 38 -0.70 -6.77 2.59
C PHE A 38 0.59 -7.38 2.04
N LYS A 39 0.48 -7.94 0.83
CA LYS A 39 1.61 -8.43 0.05
C LYS A 39 1.72 -7.67 -1.25
N VAL A 40 2.93 -7.24 -1.63
CA VAL A 40 3.20 -6.61 -2.91
C VAL A 40 3.15 -7.66 -4.02
N VAL A 41 2.31 -7.41 -5.02
CA VAL A 41 2.13 -8.24 -6.22
C VAL A 41 3.06 -7.78 -7.33
N SER A 42 3.10 -6.47 -7.58
CA SER A 42 3.97 -5.82 -8.56
C SER A 42 4.20 -4.37 -8.19
N SER A 43 5.28 -3.79 -8.71
CA SER A 43 5.64 -2.41 -8.40
C SER A 43 6.56 -1.82 -9.47
N GLU A 44 6.50 -0.50 -9.62
CA GLU A 44 7.29 0.27 -10.59
C GLU A 44 7.84 1.54 -9.93
N ASN A 45 9.12 1.84 -10.20
CA ASN A 45 9.84 3.05 -9.75
C ASN A 45 9.86 3.29 -8.22
N THR A 46 9.67 2.24 -7.43
CA THR A 46 9.65 2.26 -5.95
C THR A 46 10.64 1.27 -5.35
N ARG A 47 10.88 1.38 -4.03
CA ARG A 47 11.66 0.41 -3.26
C ARG A 47 10.87 -0.84 -2.87
N LEU A 48 9.55 -0.77 -2.90
CA LEU A 48 8.70 -1.94 -2.70
C LEU A 48 8.98 -2.95 -3.80
N ALA A 49 9.24 -4.20 -3.46
CA ALA A 49 9.47 -5.27 -4.40
C ALA A 49 8.36 -6.32 -4.30
N LYS A 50 8.17 -7.09 -5.37
CA LYS A 50 7.28 -8.24 -5.37
C LYS A 50 7.63 -9.16 -4.18
N ASP A 51 6.58 -9.68 -3.55
CA ASP A 51 6.62 -10.52 -2.36
C ASP A 51 6.96 -9.83 -1.03
N ASP A 52 7.28 -8.52 -1.03
CA ASP A 52 7.32 -7.73 0.20
C ASP A 52 5.98 -7.80 0.94
N THR A 53 6.03 -7.76 2.26
CA THR A 53 4.85 -7.70 3.12
C THR A 53 4.90 -6.49 4.02
N PHE A 54 3.73 -5.95 4.39
CA PHE A 54 3.60 -4.86 5.35
C PHE A 54 2.20 -4.82 5.94
N GLU A 55 2.02 -4.02 6.98
CA GLU A 55 0.75 -3.76 7.64
C GLU A 55 0.31 -2.31 7.40
N CYS A 56 -0.98 -2.12 7.12
CA CYS A 56 -1.59 -0.79 7.03
C CYS A 56 -3.08 -0.88 7.34
N ARG A 57 -3.60 0.04 8.16
CA ARG A 57 -5.02 0.03 8.55
C ARG A 57 -5.90 0.88 7.63
N HIS A 58 -5.36 1.99 7.15
CA HIS A 58 -6.08 2.98 6.34
C HIS A 58 -5.17 3.47 5.21
N PHE A 59 -5.69 3.46 3.98
CA PHE A 59 -5.13 4.22 2.88
C PHE A 59 -6.01 5.43 2.60
N ILE A 60 -5.41 6.60 2.57
CA ILE A 60 -6.13 7.86 2.45
C ILE A 60 -5.56 8.63 1.26
N ASN A 61 -6.41 8.96 0.30
CA ASN A 61 -5.99 9.75 -0.86
C ASN A 61 -5.43 11.11 -0.42
N HIS A 62 -4.33 11.50 -1.05
CA HIS A 62 -3.58 12.74 -0.82
C HIS A 62 -2.88 12.83 0.54
N GLU A 63 -2.87 11.76 1.34
CA GLU A 63 -2.07 11.65 2.55
C GLU A 63 -0.93 10.62 2.39
N PRO A 64 0.16 10.74 3.17
CA PRO A 64 1.20 9.72 3.20
C PRO A 64 0.64 8.39 3.74
N ALA A 65 1.10 7.26 3.17
CA ALA A 65 0.80 5.95 3.72
C ALA A 65 1.98 5.43 4.54
N TYR A 66 1.67 4.95 5.75
CA TYR A 66 2.62 4.35 6.67
C TYR A 66 2.47 2.84 6.57
N LEU A 67 3.50 2.20 6.02
CA LEU A 67 3.60 0.75 5.87
C LEU A 67 4.39 0.25 7.08
N HIS A 68 3.67 -0.26 8.07
CA HIS A 68 4.25 -0.83 9.28
C HIS A 68 4.76 -2.24 9.01
N ALA A 69 5.72 -2.71 9.82
CA ALA A 69 6.30 -4.04 9.68
C ALA A 69 6.66 -4.41 8.23
N TRP A 70 7.12 -3.43 7.44
CA TRP A 70 7.52 -3.68 6.06
C TRP A 70 8.74 -4.59 6.07
N LYS A 71 8.58 -5.78 5.51
CA LYS A 71 9.60 -6.80 5.40
C LYS A 71 10.00 -6.96 3.93
N HIS A 72 11.28 -6.71 3.67
CA HIS A 72 11.90 -6.82 2.36
C HIS A 72 12.92 -7.96 2.38
N GLY A 73 12.59 -9.08 1.73
CA GLY A 73 13.42 -10.29 1.79
C GLY A 73 13.66 -10.76 3.23
N ASP A 74 14.94 -10.91 3.60
CA ASP A 74 15.39 -11.36 4.92
C ASP A 74 15.75 -10.20 5.87
N ASP A 75 15.51 -8.94 5.47
CA ASP A 75 15.80 -7.78 6.30
C ASP A 75 14.87 -7.68 7.52
N GLU A 76 15.37 -7.03 8.58
CA GLU A 76 14.57 -6.70 9.76
C GLU A 76 13.37 -5.80 9.40
N PRO A 77 12.15 -6.06 9.93
CA PRO A 77 10.99 -5.26 9.63
C PRO A 77 11.14 -3.80 10.07
N VAL A 78 10.74 -2.86 9.20
CA VAL A 78 10.78 -1.42 9.49
C VAL A 78 9.46 -0.73 9.14
N THR A 79 9.27 0.50 9.64
CA THR A 79 8.20 1.36 9.11
C THR A 79 8.70 2.12 7.89
N TYR A 80 8.03 1.97 6.76
CA TYR A 80 8.31 2.71 5.54
C TYR A 80 7.15 3.61 5.17
N VAL A 81 7.45 4.86 4.81
CA VAL A 81 6.44 5.86 4.50
C VAL A 81 6.56 6.27 3.05
N ILE A 82 5.47 6.05 2.30
CA ILE A 82 5.35 6.42 0.88
C ILE A 82 4.47 7.66 0.72
N GLY A 83 4.57 8.34 -0.42
CA GLY A 83 3.76 9.54 -0.67
C GLY A 83 4.06 10.73 0.26
N LYS A 84 5.20 10.79 0.96
CA LYS A 84 5.51 11.83 1.97
C LYS A 84 5.23 13.29 1.56
N LYS A 85 5.40 13.64 0.28
CA LYS A 85 5.26 15.02 -0.22
C LYS A 85 3.86 15.35 -0.78
N ASN A 86 3.20 14.40 -1.42
CA ASN A 86 1.99 14.63 -2.22
C ASN A 86 0.87 13.62 -1.93
N GLY A 87 1.08 12.80 -0.91
CA GLY A 87 0.26 11.65 -0.58
C GLY A 87 0.34 10.53 -1.61
N ILE A 88 -0.54 9.56 -1.41
CA ILE A 88 -0.82 8.48 -2.35
C ILE A 88 -2.20 8.68 -2.97
N ILE A 89 -2.44 7.99 -4.08
CA ILE A 89 -3.77 7.67 -4.59
C ILE A 89 -3.97 6.16 -4.41
N VAL A 90 -5.10 5.76 -3.83
CA VAL A 90 -5.51 4.37 -3.64
C VAL A 90 -6.80 4.08 -4.41
N GLU A 91 -6.78 2.97 -5.15
CA GLU A 91 -7.89 2.50 -5.97
C GLU A 91 -8.04 0.98 -5.84
N HIS A 92 -9.26 0.47 -5.95
CA HIS A 92 -9.45 -0.98 -6.11
C HIS A 92 -8.90 -1.40 -7.48
N TYR A 93 -8.16 -2.49 -7.49
CA TYR A 93 -7.59 -3.06 -8.71
C TYR A 93 -8.33 -4.34 -9.08
N LEU A 94 -8.81 -4.39 -10.31
CA LEU A 94 -9.37 -5.57 -10.95
C LEU A 94 -8.37 -5.98 -12.04
N GLU A 95 -7.88 -7.21 -11.98
CA GLU A 95 -7.09 -7.78 -13.07
C GLU A 95 -8.07 -8.07 -14.22
N ASP A 96 -7.81 -7.52 -15.41
CA ASP A 96 -8.63 -7.73 -16.62
C ASP A 96 -8.63 -9.20 -17.08
#